data_AF-A0A1B6MMS9-F1
#
_entry.id   AF-A0A1B6MMS9-F1
#
_cell.length_a   1.000
_cell.length_b   1.000
_cell.length_c   1.000
_cell.angle_alpha   90.00
_cell.angle_beta   90.00
_cell.angle_gamma   90.00
#
_symmetry.space_group_name_H-M   'P 1'
#
loop_
_entity.id
_entity.type
_entity.pdbx_description
1 polymer ?
#
loop_
_entity_poly.entity_id
_entity_poly.type
_entity_poly.pdbx_seq_one_letter_code
_entity_poly.pdbx_strand_id
1 'polypeptide(L)'
;QVIIDYLHAENKGFFVKWLQSCLLEACYAKLVVDQKLTPHKLVEPVAYYYTMLGQPVPLVTWSLELWKVMQLEPSIWLLSALNFHLPTRTGQARIFARIPSEWTVDHLYVVTLILGPLHSSSMKFDPSQFSVMKQSCQTSNSSEKSSSTRPGMQSGSSLF
;
A
#
# COMPACT_ATOMS: atom_id res chain seq x y z
N GLN A 1 6.56 -12.84 6.88
CA GLN A 1 7.96 -12.87 6.40
C GLN A 1 8.37 -14.26 5.90
N VAL A 2 8.33 -15.31 6.72
CA VAL A 2 8.78 -16.68 6.34
C VAL A 2 8.25 -17.20 5.00
N ILE A 3 6.94 -17.06 4.72
CA ILE A 3 6.34 -17.53 3.44
C ILE A 3 6.86 -16.73 2.23
N ILE A 4 7.06 -15.42 2.38
CA ILE A 4 7.59 -14.56 1.32
C ILE A 4 9.03 -14.97 1.02
N ASP A 5 9.86 -15.12 2.04
CA ASP A 5 11.26 -15.53 1.89
C ASP A 5 11.38 -16.92 1.24
N TYR A 6 10.50 -17.85 1.62
CA TYR A 6 10.39 -19.16 0.99
C TYR A 6 10.06 -19.05 -0.51
N LEU A 7 9.06 -18.26 -0.89
CA LEU A 7 8.72 -18.03 -2.31
C LEU A 7 9.90 -17.44 -3.09
N HIS A 8 10.70 -16.56 -2.47
CA HIS A 8 11.91 -16.04 -3.09
C HIS A 8 12.99 -17.12 -3.28
N ALA A 9 13.26 -17.93 -2.25
CA ALA A 9 14.23 -19.03 -2.33
C ALA A 9 13.85 -20.07 -3.41
N GLU A 10 12.56 -20.24 -3.63
CA GLU A 10 11.97 -21.15 -4.61
C GLU A 10 11.88 -20.59 -6.05
N ASN A 11 12.56 -19.48 -6.34
CA ASN A 11 12.50 -18.74 -7.62
C ASN A 11 11.09 -18.27 -8.02
N LYS A 12 10.19 -18.11 -7.04
CA LYS A 12 8.80 -17.66 -7.24
C LYS A 12 8.56 -16.24 -6.73
N GLY A 13 9.61 -15.49 -6.43
CA GLY A 13 9.53 -14.10 -5.97
C GLY A 13 8.83 -13.15 -6.95
N PHE A 14 8.72 -13.52 -8.23
CA PHE A 14 7.93 -12.76 -9.21
C PHE A 14 6.44 -12.70 -8.85
N PHE A 15 5.90 -13.74 -8.20
CA PHE A 15 4.51 -13.76 -7.72
C PHE A 15 4.28 -12.68 -6.66
N VAL A 16 5.24 -12.51 -5.73
CA VAL A 16 5.17 -11.48 -4.68
C VAL A 16 5.18 -10.08 -5.31
N LYS A 17 6.09 -9.83 -6.26
CA LYS A 17 6.16 -8.56 -7.01
C LYS A 17 4.89 -8.28 -7.81
N TRP A 18 4.33 -9.32 -8.43
CA TRP A 18 3.06 -9.21 -9.15
C TRP A 18 1.91 -8.85 -8.19
N LEU A 19 1.84 -9.51 -7.03
CA LEU A 19 0.81 -9.23 -6.03
C LEU A 19 0.90 -7.80 -5.49
N GLN A 20 2.12 -7.29 -5.24
CA GLN A 20 2.35 -5.88 -4.92
C GLN A 20 1.82 -4.95 -6.02
N SER A 21 2.06 -5.28 -7.28
CA SER A 21 1.57 -4.48 -8.41
C SER A 21 0.05 -4.44 -8.46
N CYS A 22 -0.64 -5.58 -8.24
CA CYS A 22 -2.10 -5.62 -8.16
C CYS A 22 -2.66 -4.73 -7.04
N LEU A 23 -2.01 -4.73 -5.86
CA LEU A 23 -2.42 -3.87 -4.74
C LEU A 23 -2.21 -2.39 -5.05
N LEU A 24 -1.10 -2.02 -5.69
CA LEU A 24 -0.85 -0.64 -6.13
C LEU A 24 -1.85 -0.17 -7.19
N GLU A 25 -2.24 -1.02 -8.14
CA GLU A 25 -3.29 -0.69 -9.10
C GLU A 25 -4.66 -0.50 -8.40
N ALA A 26 -4.98 -1.34 -7.41
CA ALA A 26 -6.17 -1.16 -6.59
C ALA A 26 -6.13 0.14 -5.77
N CYS A 27 -4.97 0.51 -5.19
CA CYS A 27 -4.79 1.82 -4.55
C CYS A 27 -5.08 2.96 -5.52
N TYR A 28 -4.48 2.93 -6.71
CA TYR A 28 -4.62 3.98 -7.71
C TYR A 28 -6.07 4.10 -8.18
N ALA A 29 -6.71 2.98 -8.50
CA ALA A 29 -8.12 2.93 -8.87
C ALA A 29 -9.01 3.56 -7.81
N LYS A 30 -8.80 3.20 -6.53
CA LYS A 30 -9.59 3.72 -5.41
C LYS A 30 -9.40 5.20 -5.17
N LEU A 31 -8.17 5.72 -5.31
CA LEU A 31 -7.89 7.15 -5.25
C LEU A 31 -8.60 7.95 -6.34
N VAL A 32 -8.65 7.40 -7.56
CA VAL A 32 -9.33 8.03 -8.69
C VAL A 32 -10.85 7.99 -8.49
N VAL A 33 -11.42 6.84 -8.11
CA VAL A 33 -12.86 6.69 -7.85
C VAL A 33 -13.33 7.58 -6.70
N ASP A 34 -12.54 7.68 -5.62
CA ASP A 34 -12.80 8.57 -4.47
C ASP A 34 -12.57 10.06 -4.79
N GLN A 35 -12.17 10.41 -6.02
CA GLN A 35 -11.85 11.77 -6.46
C GLN A 35 -10.73 12.45 -5.65
N LYS A 36 -9.89 11.65 -4.97
CA LYS A 36 -8.72 12.12 -4.21
C LYS A 36 -7.53 12.41 -5.11
N LEU A 37 -7.54 11.86 -6.32
CA LEU A 37 -6.47 12.02 -7.30
C LEU A 37 -7.07 12.18 -8.69
N THR A 38 -6.64 13.21 -9.42
CA THR A 38 -6.94 13.31 -10.86
C THR A 38 -6.08 12.30 -11.62
N PRO A 39 -6.67 11.42 -12.45
CA PRO A 39 -5.91 10.41 -13.18
C PRO A 39 -5.00 11.08 -14.21
N HIS A 40 -3.68 10.91 -14.04
CA HIS A 40 -2.65 11.36 -14.97
C HIS A 40 -1.99 10.19 -15.72
N LYS A 41 -2.35 8.95 -15.37
CA LYS A 41 -1.96 7.70 -16.03
C LYS A 41 -3.21 6.84 -16.23
N LEU A 42 -3.15 5.89 -17.16
CA LEU A 42 -4.23 4.93 -17.36
C LEU A 42 -4.42 4.09 -16.09
N VAL A 43 -5.66 4.03 -15.63
CA VAL A 43 -6.07 3.15 -14.52
C VAL A 43 -6.27 1.74 -15.07
N GLU A 44 -5.80 0.73 -14.33
CA GLU A 44 -6.03 -0.65 -14.74
C GLU A 44 -7.54 -0.98 -14.72
N PRO A 45 -8.12 -1.49 -15.83
CA PRO A 45 -9.56 -1.66 -15.95
C PRO A 45 -10.21 -2.57 -14.90
N VAL A 46 -9.59 -3.70 -14.55
CA VAL A 46 -10.14 -4.64 -13.56
C VAL A 46 -10.23 -3.97 -12.20
N ALA A 47 -9.16 -3.34 -11.74
CA ALA A 47 -9.14 -2.57 -10.50
C ALA A 47 -10.15 -1.43 -10.54
N TYR A 48 -10.22 -0.66 -11.63
CA TYR A 48 -11.11 0.50 -11.74
C TYR A 48 -12.59 0.11 -11.66
N TYR A 49 -13.06 -0.77 -12.54
CA TYR A 49 -14.48 -1.07 -12.63
C TYR A 49 -15.01 -1.83 -11.42
N TYR A 50 -14.24 -2.78 -10.86
CA TYR A 50 -14.65 -3.44 -9.62
C TYR A 50 -14.67 -2.48 -8.43
N THR A 51 -13.70 -1.57 -8.33
CA THR A 51 -13.70 -0.53 -7.29
C THR A 51 -14.89 0.42 -7.44
N MET A 52 -15.18 0.88 -8.66
CA MET A 52 -16.34 1.75 -8.96
C MET A 52 -17.67 1.09 -8.60
N LEU A 53 -17.78 -0.23 -8.79
CA LEU A 53 -18.96 -1.02 -8.44
C LEU A 53 -19.01 -1.44 -6.96
N GLY A 54 -18.01 -1.06 -6.15
CA GLY A 54 -17.89 -1.49 -4.75
C GLY A 54 -17.76 -3.00 -4.59
N GLN A 55 -17.20 -3.69 -5.59
CA GLN A 55 -17.02 -5.14 -5.59
C GLN A 55 -15.57 -5.52 -5.27
N PRO A 56 -15.31 -6.69 -4.66
CA PRO A 56 -13.95 -7.18 -4.45
C PRO A 56 -13.20 -7.36 -5.78
N VAL A 57 -11.98 -6.81 -5.87
CA VAL A 57 -11.18 -6.80 -7.11
C VAL A 57 -10.51 -8.16 -7.32
N PRO A 58 -10.74 -8.85 -8.45
CA PRO A 58 -10.14 -10.16 -8.70
C PRO A 58 -8.65 -10.06 -9.06
N LEU A 59 -7.86 -10.98 -8.51
CA LEU A 59 -6.47 -11.19 -8.86
C LEU A 59 -6.38 -12.08 -10.11
N VAL A 60 -6.51 -11.45 -11.28
CA VAL A 60 -6.50 -12.17 -12.56
C VAL A 60 -5.06 -12.51 -12.97
N THR A 61 -4.80 -13.80 -13.12
CA THR A 61 -3.47 -14.33 -13.49
C THR A 61 -3.36 -14.46 -15.00
N TRP A 62 -2.84 -13.41 -15.65
CA TRP A 62 -2.70 -13.35 -17.11
C TRP A 62 -1.60 -14.25 -17.70
N SER A 63 -0.83 -14.92 -16.84
CA SER A 63 0.24 -15.86 -17.21
C SER A 63 -0.04 -17.23 -16.64
N LEU A 64 0.18 -18.28 -17.43
CA LEU A 64 0.07 -19.67 -17.00
C LEU A 64 1.04 -19.97 -15.84
N GLU A 65 2.25 -19.41 -15.88
CA GLU A 65 3.25 -19.59 -14.82
C GLU A 65 2.77 -18.99 -13.50
N LEU A 66 2.24 -17.77 -13.56
CA LEU A 66 1.68 -17.09 -12.41
C LEU A 66 0.44 -17.82 -11.86
N TRP A 67 -0.42 -18.32 -12.74
CA TRP A 67 -1.57 -19.14 -12.37
C TRP A 67 -1.12 -20.39 -11.61
N LYS A 68 -0.10 -21.11 -12.12
CA LYS A 68 0.47 -22.29 -11.44
C LYS A 68 0.98 -21.95 -10.04
N VAL A 69 1.71 -20.83 -9.89
CA VAL A 69 2.22 -20.40 -8.57
C VAL A 69 1.08 -20.03 -7.62
N MET A 70 0.02 -19.40 -8.11
CA MET A 70 -1.15 -19.04 -7.29
C MET A 70 -1.89 -20.27 -6.73
N GLN A 71 -1.81 -21.43 -7.39
CA GLN A 71 -2.40 -22.69 -6.92
C GLN A 71 -1.57 -23.40 -5.85
N LEU A 72 -0.32 -22.96 -5.59
CA LEU A 72 0.53 -23.59 -4.59
C LEU A 72 0.08 -23.23 -3.17
N GLU A 73 0.14 -24.19 -2.25
CA GLU A 73 -0.20 -23.99 -0.83
C GLU A 73 0.49 -22.78 -0.19
N PRO A 74 1.80 -22.51 -0.38
CA PRO A 74 2.44 -21.32 0.18
C PRO A 74 1.81 -20.01 -0.30
N SER A 75 1.40 -19.94 -1.57
CA SER A 75 0.72 -18.76 -2.13
C SER A 75 -0.68 -18.61 -1.52
N ILE A 76 -1.41 -19.70 -1.36
CA ILE A 76 -2.74 -19.71 -0.73
C ILE A 76 -2.64 -19.28 0.73
N TRP A 77 -1.66 -19.80 1.48
CA TRP A 77 -1.42 -19.41 2.88
C TRP A 77 -1.02 -17.95 2.99
N LEU A 78 -0.17 -17.44 2.09
CA LEU A 78 0.18 -16.03 2.05
C LEU A 78 -1.07 -15.15 1.86
N LEU A 79 -1.89 -15.47 0.85
CA LEU A 79 -3.12 -14.73 0.57
C LEU A 79 -4.11 -14.81 1.74
N SER A 80 -4.25 -15.98 2.36
CA SER A 80 -5.09 -16.15 3.55
C SER A 80 -4.59 -15.31 4.73
N ALA A 81 -3.28 -15.33 5.00
CA ALA A 81 -2.68 -14.59 6.11
C ALA A 81 -2.81 -13.06 5.93
N LEU A 82 -2.87 -12.60 4.68
CA LEU A 82 -3.10 -11.21 4.32
C LEU A 82 -4.59 -10.86 4.21
N ASN A 83 -5.51 -11.77 4.53
CA ASN A 83 -6.97 -11.59 4.49
C ASN A 83 -7.56 -11.32 3.09
N PHE A 84 -6.94 -11.85 2.03
CA PHE A 84 -7.60 -11.88 0.72
C PHE A 84 -8.79 -12.83 0.74
N HIS A 85 -9.81 -12.53 -0.06
CA HIS A 85 -10.90 -13.47 -0.30
C HIS A 85 -10.40 -14.59 -1.21
N LEU A 86 -10.22 -15.79 -0.67
CA LEU A 86 -9.85 -16.96 -1.45
C LEU A 86 -11.05 -17.51 -2.24
N PRO A 87 -10.81 -18.22 -3.36
CA PRO A 87 -11.82 -19.03 -4.00
C PRO A 87 -12.44 -20.03 -3.00
N THR A 88 -13.76 -19.99 -2.80
CA THR A 88 -14.45 -20.99 -1.97
C THR A 88 -14.68 -22.27 -2.76
N ARG A 89 -14.45 -23.42 -2.11
CA ARG A 89 -14.57 -24.75 -2.72
C ARG A 89 -16.02 -25.19 -3.01
N THR A 90 -17.02 -24.43 -2.56
CA THR A 90 -18.44 -24.81 -2.65
C THR A 90 -19.28 -23.75 -3.38
N GLY A 91 -19.72 -24.09 -4.59
CA GLY A 91 -20.98 -23.64 -5.18
C GLY A 91 -21.12 -22.19 -5.65
N GLN A 92 -20.11 -21.32 -5.51
CA GLN A 92 -20.19 -19.93 -5.96
C GLN A 92 -19.02 -19.59 -6.90
N ALA A 93 -19.36 -18.99 -8.05
CA ALA A 93 -18.59 -18.79 -9.28
C ALA A 93 -17.32 -17.91 -9.18
N ARG A 94 -16.47 -18.16 -8.19
CA ARG A 94 -15.36 -17.28 -7.81
C ARG A 94 -14.03 -18.01 -7.96
N ILE A 95 -13.55 -18.11 -9.19
CA ILE A 95 -12.30 -18.81 -9.57
C ILE A 95 -11.01 -18.06 -9.17
N PHE A 96 -11.09 -16.77 -8.89
CA PHE A 96 -9.94 -15.93 -8.52
C PHE A 96 -9.98 -15.53 -7.05
N ALA A 97 -8.80 -15.46 -6.42
CA ALA A 97 -8.65 -14.72 -5.18
C ALA A 97 -8.96 -13.24 -5.39
N ARG A 98 -9.41 -12.51 -4.36
CA ARG A 98 -9.81 -11.11 -4.48
C ARG A 98 -9.30 -10.23 -3.35
N ILE A 99 -9.00 -9.00 -3.71
CA ILE A 99 -8.81 -7.89 -2.79
C ILE A 99 -10.21 -7.49 -2.27
N PRO A 100 -10.45 -7.49 -0.95
CA PRO A 100 -11.73 -7.07 -0.37
C PRO A 100 -12.08 -5.62 -0.72
N SER A 101 -13.37 -5.35 -0.97
CA SER A 101 -13.89 -4.02 -1.32
C SER A 101 -13.73 -3.00 -0.18
N GLU A 102 -13.72 -3.49 1.05
CA GLU A 102 -13.70 -2.73 2.29
C GLU A 102 -12.29 -2.16 2.58
N TRP A 103 -11.25 -2.71 1.95
CA TRP A 103 -9.88 -2.28 2.19
C TRP A 103 -9.66 -0.83 1.78
N THR A 104 -9.26 0.00 2.72
CA THR A 104 -8.91 1.41 2.45
C THR A 104 -7.61 1.50 1.65
N VAL A 105 -7.35 2.66 1.04
CA VAL A 105 -6.08 2.92 0.35
C VAL A 105 -4.89 2.77 1.31
N ASP A 106 -5.05 3.23 2.54
CA ASP A 106 -4.07 3.06 3.62
C ASP A 106 -3.78 1.58 3.89
N HIS A 107 -4.82 0.74 4.00
CA HIS A 107 -4.65 -0.70 4.23
C HIS A 107 -4.00 -1.41 3.03
N LEU A 108 -4.44 -1.11 1.81
CA LEU A 108 -3.84 -1.63 0.57
C LEU A 108 -2.34 -1.31 0.51
N TYR A 109 -1.96 -0.08 0.84
CA TYR A 109 -0.57 0.36 0.86
C TYR A 109 0.25 -0.38 1.93
N VAL A 110 -0.29 -0.54 3.15
CA VAL A 110 0.37 -1.31 4.22
C VAL A 110 0.58 -2.77 3.81
N VAL A 111 -0.42 -3.45 3.26
CA VAL A 111 -0.28 -4.84 2.78
C VAL A 111 0.78 -4.93 1.69
N THR A 112 0.89 -3.92 0.82
CA THR A 112 1.93 -3.85 -0.21
C THR A 112 3.34 -3.79 0.40
N LEU A 113 3.52 -3.01 1.48
CA LEU A 113 4.79 -2.92 2.20
C LEU A 113 5.13 -4.19 2.97
N ILE A 114 4.13 -4.91 3.49
CA ILE A 114 4.33 -6.23 4.14
C ILE A 114 4.91 -7.25 3.14
N LEU A 115 4.50 -7.18 1.87
CA LEU A 115 4.98 -8.08 0.83
C LEU A 115 6.45 -7.81 0.45
N GLY A 116 6.96 -6.61 0.67
CA GLY A 116 8.35 -6.26 0.38
C GLY A 116 8.57 -4.77 0.15
N PRO A 117 9.83 -4.36 -0.09
CA PRO A 117 10.17 -2.97 -0.36
C PRO A 117 9.56 -2.49 -1.68
N LEU A 118 9.18 -1.21 -1.72
CA LEU A 118 8.66 -0.54 -2.91
C LEU A 118 9.72 0.36 -3.54
N HIS A 119 9.69 0.45 -4.86
CA HIS A 119 10.49 1.42 -5.62
C HIS A 119 9.58 2.53 -6.11
N SER A 120 10.03 3.78 -6.04
CA SER A 120 9.20 4.94 -6.47
C SER A 120 8.72 4.84 -7.92
N SER A 121 9.46 4.13 -8.78
CA SER A 121 9.09 3.88 -10.18
C SER A 121 7.89 2.96 -10.36
N SER A 122 7.54 2.12 -9.37
CA SER A 122 6.43 1.17 -9.46
C SER A 122 5.07 1.79 -9.13
N MET A 123 5.01 3.08 -8.76
CA MET A 123 3.79 3.73 -8.28
C MET A 123 3.28 4.78 -9.28
N LYS A 124 1.95 4.85 -9.40
CA LYS A 124 1.21 5.85 -10.20
C LYS A 124 0.73 7.03 -9.35
N PHE A 125 1.12 7.09 -8.09
CA PHE A 125 0.72 8.10 -7.12
C PHE A 125 1.88 8.37 -6.18
N ASP A 126 1.85 9.53 -5.50
CA ASP A 126 2.82 9.86 -4.47
C ASP A 126 2.36 9.34 -3.11
N PRO A 127 3.12 8.46 -2.45
CA PRO A 127 2.80 7.93 -1.13
C PRO A 127 2.71 8.96 0.00
N SER A 128 3.35 10.12 -0.17
CA SER A 128 3.32 11.21 0.82
C SER A 128 1.90 11.75 1.08
N GLN A 129 0.96 11.44 0.18
CA GLN A 129 -0.43 11.85 0.25
C GLN A 129 -1.28 10.99 1.21
N PHE A 130 -0.75 9.87 1.70
CA PHE A 130 -1.47 8.96 2.60
C PHE A 130 -1.30 9.27 4.09
N SER A 131 -2.36 9.01 4.85
CA SER A 131 -2.40 9.19 6.30
C SER A 131 -1.35 8.36 7.02
N VAL A 132 -1.10 7.14 6.52
CA VAL A 132 -0.16 6.16 7.10
C VAL A 132 1.29 6.65 7.06
N MET A 133 1.68 7.51 6.09
CA MET A 133 3.01 8.11 6.06
C MET A 133 3.13 9.41 6.86
N LYS A 134 2.01 10.09 7.16
CA LYS A 134 2.05 11.27 8.05
C LYS A 134 2.47 10.92 9.48
N GLN A 135 2.29 9.67 9.91
CA GLN A 135 2.71 9.21 11.25
C GLN A 135 4.17 8.77 11.36
N SER A 136 4.87 8.39 10.27
CA SER A 136 6.28 7.98 10.35
C SER A 136 7.28 9.15 10.27
N CYS A 137 6.83 10.33 9.82
CA CYS A 137 7.70 11.51 9.62
C CYS A 137 7.55 12.59 10.72
N GLN A 138 6.70 12.40 11.73
CA GLN A 138 6.50 13.40 12.80
C GLN A 138 7.42 13.21 14.03
N THR A 139 8.26 12.18 14.07
CA THR A 139 9.20 11.93 15.19
C THR A 139 10.62 12.46 14.96
N SER A 140 10.87 13.24 13.92
CA SER A 140 12.18 13.87 13.70
C SER A 140 12.04 15.25 13.06
N ASN A 141 11.52 16.22 13.83
CA ASN A 141 11.89 17.65 13.71
C ASN A 141 11.19 18.48 14.79
N SER A 142 11.76 18.50 16.00
CA SER A 142 11.50 19.55 16.98
C SER A 142 12.66 19.71 17.96
N SER A 143 13.85 20.01 17.45
CA SER A 143 14.90 20.61 18.26
C SER A 143 15.81 21.45 17.39
N GLU A 144 15.28 22.59 16.92
CA GLU A 144 16.05 23.80 16.66
C GLU A 144 15.10 24.97 16.47
N LYS A 145 14.99 25.81 17.51
CA LYS A 145 14.83 27.25 17.37
C LYS A 145 15.28 27.94 18.64
N SER A 146 16.49 28.48 18.54
CA SER A 146 16.97 29.61 19.31
C SER A 146 15.96 30.76 19.27
N SER A 147 15.56 31.26 20.44
CA SER A 147 15.20 32.67 20.57
C SER A 147 15.59 33.17 21.95
N SER A 148 16.54 34.09 21.91
CA SER A 148 16.97 35.00 22.95
C SER A 148 15.81 35.68 23.68
N THR A 149 15.80 35.60 25.01
CA THR A 149 15.13 36.59 25.85
C THR A 149 15.91 36.75 27.15
N ARG A 150 16.61 37.88 27.30
CA ARG A 150 17.21 38.33 28.57
C ARG A 150 16.11 38.88 29.49
N PRO A 151 16.24 38.73 30.82
CA PRO A 151 15.54 39.61 31.75
C PRO A 151 16.45 40.29 32.78
N GLY A 152 16.05 41.51 33.18
CA GLY A 152 16.35 42.14 34.48
C GLY A 152 17.68 42.92 34.56
N MET A 153 17.71 44.26 34.44
CA MET A 153 17.35 45.28 35.44
C MET A 153 18.45 45.50 36.51
N GLN A 154 19.16 46.64 36.43
CA GLN A 154 19.26 47.60 37.54
C GLN A 154 19.97 48.91 37.16
N SER A 155 19.53 49.92 37.90
CA SER A 155 19.80 51.37 37.88
C SER A 155 21.26 51.77 38.12
N GLY A 156 21.67 52.95 37.64
CA GLY A 156 22.87 53.64 38.10
C GLY A 156 23.32 54.85 37.27
N SER A 157 22.98 56.06 37.75
CA SER A 157 23.73 57.36 37.69
C SER A 157 24.19 57.92 36.33
N SER A 158 23.66 59.09 35.90
CA SER A 158 24.29 60.44 36.00
C SER A 158 25.56 60.58 35.14
N LEU A 159 25.83 61.59 34.33
CA LEU A 159 25.47 63.01 34.24
C LEU A 159 26.18 63.52 32.96
N PHE A 160 25.62 64.56 32.35
CA PHE A 160 26.11 65.35 31.21
C PHE A 160 25.94 64.78 29.80
#